data_AF-A0ABC9SHW8-F1
#
_entry.id   AF-A0ABC9SHW8-F1
#
_cell.length_a   1.000
_cell.length_b   1.000
_cell.length_c   1.000
_cell.angle_alpha   90.00
_cell.angle_beta   90.00
_cell.angle_gamma   90.00
#
_symmetry.space_group_name_H-M   'P 1'
#
loop_
_entity.id
_entity.type
_entity.pdbx_description
1 polymer ?
#
loop_
_entity_poly.entity_id
_entity_poly.type
_entity_poly.pdbx_seq_one_letter_code
_entity_poly.pdbx_strand_id
1 'polypeptide(L)'
;MILRAVPDYQVEQIGIVEVRCGQLNHCIEYVKEKAREQGADVIILADSGIVTSVQYMPGTRAGNTSTPGQISSSNGQIQTWEIARKILTPSKEK
;
A
#
# COMPACT_ATOMS: atom_id res chain seq x y z
N MET A 1 6.01 19.02 0.88
CA MET A 1 4.66 19.53 1.21
C MET A 1 3.68 18.44 0.83
N ILE A 2 3.13 17.71 1.80
CA ILE A 2 2.12 16.67 1.53
C ILE A 2 0.77 17.40 1.53
N LEU A 3 0.20 17.61 0.35
CA LEU A 3 -1.16 18.12 0.22
C LEU A 3 -2.12 16.99 0.63
N ARG A 4 -2.42 16.87 1.93
CA ARG A 4 -3.51 16.00 2.41
C ARG A 4 -4.82 16.74 2.19
N ALA A 5 -5.69 16.20 1.33
CA ALA A 5 -7.08 16.62 1.29
C ALA A 5 -7.75 16.11 2.58
N VAL A 6 -7.76 16.96 3.62
CA VAL A 6 -8.48 16.65 4.85
C VAL A 6 -9.96 16.94 4.59
N PRO A 7 -10.85 15.94 4.66
CA PRO A 7 -12.28 16.18 4.49
C PRO A 7 -12.80 17.13 5.57
N ASP A 8 -13.84 17.90 5.24
CA ASP A 8 -14.55 18.82 6.14
C ASP A 8 -15.46 18.10 7.16
N TYR A 9 -15.51 16.77 7.10
CA TYR A 9 -16.26 15.91 7.99
C TYR A 9 -15.34 15.03 8.83
N GLN A 10 -15.80 14.66 10.02
CA GLN A 10 -15.08 13.73 10.88
C GLN A 10 -15.11 12.33 10.30
N VAL A 11 -14.02 11.59 10.50
CA VAL A 11 -13.87 10.22 10.05
C VAL A 11 -13.45 9.35 11.24
N GLU A 12 -13.98 8.14 11.30
CA GLU A 12 -13.59 7.11 12.26
C GLU A 12 -12.72 6.09 11.52
N GLN A 13 -11.45 5.97 11.89
CA GLN A 13 -10.59 4.93 11.34
C GLN A 13 -11.10 3.56 11.79
N ILE A 14 -11.31 2.66 10.82
CA ILE A 14 -11.78 1.30 11.09
C ILE A 14 -10.76 0.22 10.73
N GLY A 15 -9.70 0.58 9.99
CA GLY A 15 -8.68 -0.39 9.60
C GLY A 15 -7.49 0.22 8.86
N ILE A 16 -6.56 -0.66 8.51
CA ILE A 16 -5.34 -0.36 7.76
C ILE A 16 -5.20 -1.41 6.65
N VAL A 17 -4.82 -0.95 5.45
CA VAL A 17 -4.57 -1.78 4.27
C VAL A 17 -3.17 -1.47 3.76
N GLU A 18 -2.29 -2.47 3.76
CA GLU A 18 -0.95 -2.36 3.20
C GLU A 18 -0.90 -3.00 1.81
N VAL A 19 -0.33 -2.28 0.84
CA VAL A 19 -0.23 -2.74 -0.54
C VAL A 19 1.17 -2.52 -1.09
N ARG A 20 1.68 -3.50 -1.85
CA ARG A 20 2.91 -3.37 -2.62
C ARG A 20 2.56 -2.99 -4.06
N CYS A 21 3.00 -1.80 -4.48
CA CYS A 21 2.60 -1.15 -5.71
C CYS A 21 3.69 -1.18 -6.77
N GLY A 22 3.32 -1.63 -7.97
CA GLY A 22 4.05 -1.35 -9.22
C GLY A 22 3.45 -0.18 -10.02
N GLN A 23 2.15 0.07 -9.88
CA GLN A 23 1.41 1.16 -10.52
C GLN A 23 0.37 1.74 -9.55
N LEU A 24 0.38 3.06 -9.35
CA LEU A 24 -0.45 3.75 -8.34
C LEU A 24 -1.96 3.49 -8.52
N ASN A 25 -2.46 3.55 -9.76
CA ASN A 25 -3.90 3.41 -10.03
C ASN A 25 -4.44 2.03 -9.62
N HIS A 26 -3.69 0.96 -9.86
CA HIS A 26 -4.10 -0.39 -9.45
C HIS A 26 -4.17 -0.53 -7.92
N CYS A 27 -3.25 0.12 -7.21
CA CYS A 27 -3.28 0.13 -5.75
C CYS A 27 -4.47 0.90 -5.20
N ILE A 28 -4.80 2.06 -5.78
CA ILE A 28 -5.96 2.84 -5.37
C ILE A 28 -7.24 2.02 -5.55
N GLU A 29 -7.42 1.35 -6.69
CA GLU A 29 -8.61 0.52 -6.92
C GLU A 29 -8.69 -0.68 -5.98
N TYR A 30 -7.57 -1.37 -5.73
CA TYR A 30 -7.53 -2.46 -4.76
C TYR A 30 -7.88 -1.98 -3.34
N VAL A 31 -7.31 -0.86 -2.91
CA VAL A 31 -7.59 -0.29 -1.58
C VAL A 31 -9.04 0.14 -1.46
N LYS A 32 -9.64 0.72 -2.53
CA LYS A 32 -11.07 1.02 -2.57
C LYS A 32 -11.93 -0.23 -2.42
N GLU A 33 -11.59 -1.31 -3.12
CA GLU A 33 -12.30 -2.58 -3.00
C GLU A 33 -12.24 -3.12 -1.57
N LYS A 34 -11.04 -3.15 -0.97
CA LYS A 34 -10.86 -3.58 0.43
C LYS A 34 -11.53 -2.68 1.45
N ALA A 35 -11.56 -1.37 1.21
CA ALA A 35 -12.31 -0.43 2.04
C ALA A 35 -13.81 -0.74 1.99
N ARG A 36 -14.38 -0.98 0.80
CA ARG A 36 -15.80 -1.32 0.64
C ARG A 36 -16.17 -2.64 1.31
N GLU A 37 -15.32 -3.67 1.17
CA GLU A 37 -15.51 -4.96 1.86
C GLU A 37 -15.62 -4.80 3.39
N GLN A 38 -14.94 -3.80 3.96
CA GLN A 38 -14.94 -3.51 5.40
C GLN A 38 -15.93 -2.42 5.82
N GLY A 39 -16.74 -1.92 4.89
CA GLY A 39 -17.72 -0.87 5.17
C GLY A 39 -17.11 0.52 5.43
N ALA A 40 -15.91 0.79 4.92
CA ALA A 40 -15.32 2.13 4.90
C ALA A 40 -15.79 2.93 3.68
N ASP A 41 -15.99 4.24 3.90
CA ASP A 41 -16.38 5.21 2.86
C ASP A 41 -15.19 6.08 2.41
N VAL A 42 -14.11 6.07 3.19
CA VAL A 42 -12.95 6.95 3.04
C VAL A 42 -11.68 6.13 3.06
N ILE A 43 -10.74 6.45 2.17
CA ILE A 43 -9.38 5.92 2.16
C ILE A 43 -8.39 7.08 2.33
N ILE A 44 -7.35 6.89 3.14
CA ILE A 44 -6.36 7.91 3.46
C ILE A 44 -4.98 7.30 3.27
N LEU A 45 -4.14 7.90 2.41
CA LEU A 45 -2.74 7.50 2.29
C LEU A 45 -1.99 7.96 3.55
N ALA A 46 -1.62 7.01 4.40
CA ALA A 46 -0.95 7.28 5.66
C ALA A 46 0.57 7.36 5.47
N ASP A 47 1.14 6.38 4.76
CA ASP A 47 2.57 6.29 4.50
C ASP A 47 2.87 5.67 3.12
N SER A 48 4.04 6.00 2.57
CA SER A 48 4.58 5.38 1.37
C SER A 48 6.09 5.24 1.47
N GLY A 49 6.59 4.01 1.31
CA GLY A 49 8.01 3.67 1.38
C GLY A 49 8.49 2.89 0.16
N ILE A 50 9.82 2.76 0.01
CA ILE A 50 10.46 1.91 -1.00
C ILE A 50 11.08 0.72 -0.28
N VAL A 51 10.70 -0.49 -0.68
CA VAL A 51 11.30 -1.74 -0.21
C VAL A 51 12.16 -2.34 -1.31
N THR A 52 13.45 -2.42 -1.04
CA THR A 52 14.43 -3.11 -1.89
C THR A 52 14.52 -4.57 -1.45
N SER A 53 14.10 -5.48 -2.32
CA SER A 53 14.32 -6.92 -2.17
C SER A 53 15.57 -7.33 -2.93
N VAL A 54 16.50 -7.99 -2.23
CA VAL A 54 17.70 -8.59 -2.83
C VAL A 54 17.53 -10.09 -2.84
N GLN A 55 17.64 -10.70 -4.02
CA GLN A 55 17.55 -12.14 -4.22
C GLN A 55 18.89 -12.66 -4.72
N TYR A 56 19.44 -13.64 -4.02
CA TYR A 56 20.68 -14.31 -4.41
C TYR A 56 20.35 -15.69 -5.00
N MET A 57 20.73 -15.90 -6.25
CA MET A 57 20.73 -17.20 -6.90
C MET A 57 22.16 -17.76 -6.84
N PRO A 58 22.43 -18.77 -6.00
CA PRO A 58 23.74 -19.39 -5.93
C PRO A 58 24.10 -20.03 -7.27
N GLY A 59 25.35 -19.86 -7.69
CA GLY A 59 25.90 -20.53 -8.86
C GLY A 59 26.02 -22.04 -8.63
N THR A 60 26.02 -22.82 -9.71
CA THR A 60 26.16 -24.28 -9.66
C THR A 60 27.48 -24.73 -10.27
N ARG A 61 28.08 -25.76 -9.68
CA ARG A 61 29.24 -26.47 -10.26
C ARG A 61 28.81 -27.85 -10.69
N ALA A 62 29.06 -28.17 -11.96
CA ALA A 62 28.83 -29.49 -12.53
C ALA A 62 30.10 -29.92 -13.27
N GLY A 63 30.86 -30.85 -12.67
CA GLY A 63 32.16 -31.27 -13.19
C GLY A 63 33.13 -30.09 -13.34
N ASN A 64 33.62 -29.88 -14.56
CA ASN A 64 34.61 -28.85 -14.90
C ASN A 64 33.96 -27.47 -15.13
N THR A 65 32.63 -27.40 -15.17
CA THR A 65 31.86 -26.21 -15.52
C THR A 65 31.31 -25.56 -14.25
N SER A 66 31.55 -24.25 -14.09
CA SER A 66 30.97 -23.45 -13.01
C SER A 66 30.14 -22.31 -13.58
N THR A 67 28.89 -22.18 -13.14
CA THR A 67 28.11 -20.97 -13.35
C THR A 67 28.33 -20.03 -12.16
N PRO A 68 28.59 -18.73 -12.40
CA PRO A 68 28.65 -17.75 -11.33
C PRO A 68 27.27 -17.57 -10.71
N GLY A 69 27.23 -17.26 -9.41
CA GLY A 69 25.99 -16.84 -8.76
C GLY A 69 25.52 -15.48 -9.28
N GLN A 70 24.22 -15.25 -9.21
CA GLN A 70 23.60 -14.01 -9.65
C GLN A 70 22.88 -13.33 -8.49
N ILE A 71 23.11 -12.03 -8.31
CA ILE A 71 22.33 -11.19 -7.40
C ILE A 71 21.34 -10.40 -8.25
N SER A 72 20.06 -10.50 -7.93
CA SER A 72 19.02 -9.64 -8.49
C SER A 72 18.47 -8.74 -7.38
N SER A 73 18.34 -7.45 -7.69
CA SER A 73 17.71 -6.46 -6.78
C SER A 73 16.45 -5.92 -7.44
N SER A 74 15.33 -5.95 -6.73
CA SER A 74 14.08 -5.35 -7.17
C SER A 74 13.59 -4.34 -6.13
N ASN A 75 13.22 -3.16 -6.60
CA ASN A 75 12.60 -2.14 -5.77
C ASN A 75 11.08 -2.25 -5.96
N GLY A 76 10.34 -2.26 -4.86
CA GLY A 76 8.88 -2.12 -4.87
C GLY A 76 8.46 -0.98 -3.96
N GLN A 77 7.44 -0.22 -4.35
CA GLN A 77 6.86 0.77 -3.47
C GLN A 77 5.85 0.07 -2.55
N ILE A 78 5.91 0.30 -1.25
CA ILE A 78 4.87 -0.11 -0.30
C ILE A 78 4.10 1.13 0.10
N GLN A 79 2.77 1.01 0.15
CA GLN A 79 1.89 2.06 0.60
C GLN A 79 0.98 1.52 1.69
N THR A 80 0.82 2.31 2.73
CA THR A 80 -0.07 2.02 3.85
C THR A 80 -1.23 2.98 3.79
N TRP A 81 -2.43 2.43 3.73
CA TRP A 81 -3.68 3.16 3.61
C TRP A 81 -4.52 2.93 4.86
N GLU A 82 -5.02 4.00 5.45
CA GLU A 82 -6.06 3.92 6.47
C GLU A 82 -7.41 3.89 5.78
N ILE A 83 -8.30 3.02 6.25
CA ILE A 83 -9.68 2.97 5.81
C ILE A 83 -10.57 3.47 6.96
N ALA A 84 -11.52 4.34 6.63
CA ALA A 84 -12.31 5.05 7.62
C ALA A 84 -13.78 5.18 7.20
N ARG A 85 -14.66 5.27 8.19
CA ARG A 85 -16.07 5.60 8.01
C ARG A 85 -16.28 7.09 8.21
N LYS A 86 -17.19 7.67 7.43
CA LYS A 86 -17.63 9.04 7.68
C LYS A 86 -18.50 9.06 8.93
N ILE A 87 -18.19 9.92 9.88
CA ILE A 87 -19.08 10.19 11.02
C ILE A 87 -20.17 11.13 10.52
N LEU A 88 -21.35 10.57 10.28
CA LEU A 88 -22.56 11.35 10.06
C LEU A 88 -23.02 11.90 11.41
N THR A 89 -22.42 13.00 11.88
CA THR A 89 -23.05 13.79 12.93
C THR A 89 -24.39 14.27 12.35
N PRO A 90 -25.55 13.94 12.97
CA PRO A 90 -26.80 14.56 12.56
C PRO A 90 -26.58 16.06 12.68
N SER A 91 -26.78 16.80 11.58
CA SER A 91 -26.78 18.25 11.67
C SER A 91 -27.82 18.59 12.72
N LYS A 92 -27.42 19.16 13.85
CA LYS A 92 -28.39 19.84 14.70
C LYS A 92 -28.97 20.94 13.82
N GLU A 93 -30.19 20.71 13.33
CA GLU A 93 -31.04 21.75 12.80
C GLU A 93 -31.04 22.89 13.82
N LYS A 94 -30.72 24.09 13.34
CA LYS A 94 -30.90 25.31 14.10
C LYS A 94 -31.58 26.34 13.22
#